data_AF-A0A2T7UR47-F1
#
_entry.id   AF-A0A2T7UR47-F1
#
_cell.length_a   1.000
_cell.length_b   1.000
_cell.length_c   1.000
_cell.angle_alpha   90.00
_cell.angle_beta   90.00
_cell.angle_gamma   90.00
#
_symmetry.space_group_name_H-M   'P 1'
#
loop_
_entity.id
_entity.type
_entity.pdbx_description
1 polymer ?
#
loop_
_entity_poly.entity_id
_entity_poly.type
_entity_poly.pdbx_seq_one_letter_code
_entity_poly.pdbx_strand_id
1 'polypeptide(L)'
;MLRIACRSRKSLSVRAIVQLPQTVSYPRLKQDPSHSTEKGTTMLAHLAEIRWLPVIAGTLVYAVLGGLYFMVLVPRQYLYVTGREHLPKEEQQVAGAIFILGPLLCSLVMVIADAWLIAALGVTTLGEGAGLGLAVGLGFLLPMTFTIAINPLFPRPILYGLLNAPYFVVANLIACLVLVAIP
;
A
#
# COMPACT_ATOMS: atom_id res chain seq x y z
N MET A 1 52.24 25.49 -10.14
CA MET A 1 52.60 24.89 -8.83
C MET A 1 51.75 25.52 -7.74
N LEU A 2 50.78 24.80 -7.17
CA LEU A 2 50.21 25.15 -5.86
C LEU A 2 49.68 23.87 -5.22
N ARG A 3 50.28 23.49 -4.08
CA ARG A 3 49.97 22.30 -3.29
C ARG A 3 48.72 22.56 -2.44
N ILE A 4 47.74 21.66 -2.47
CA ILE A 4 46.71 21.59 -1.44
C ILE A 4 46.98 20.33 -0.60
N ALA A 5 47.29 20.59 0.67
CA ALA A 5 47.69 19.62 1.65
C ALA A 5 46.49 18.80 2.16
N CYS A 6 46.72 17.48 2.24
CA CYS A 6 45.87 16.50 2.90
C CYS A 6 45.75 16.83 4.41
N ARG A 7 44.53 17.06 4.90
CA ARG A 7 44.29 17.29 6.34
C ARG A 7 43.67 16.07 7.00
N SER A 8 44.46 15.53 7.93
CA SER A 8 44.25 14.43 8.87
C SER A 8 42.84 14.35 9.49
N ARG A 9 42.26 13.16 9.41
CA ARG A 9 40.99 12.74 10.03
C ARG A 9 41.28 12.37 11.50
N LYS A 10 40.94 13.26 12.45
CA LYS A 10 41.00 12.94 13.89
C LYS A 10 39.81 12.07 14.29
N SER A 11 40.12 10.88 14.79
CA SER A 11 39.24 9.97 15.51
C SER A 11 38.67 10.68 16.75
N LEU A 12 37.35 10.87 16.80
CA LEU A 12 36.63 11.20 18.03
C LEU A 12 36.11 9.90 18.65
N SER A 13 36.81 9.46 19.69
CA SER A 13 36.37 8.42 20.61
C SER A 13 35.27 9.00 21.51
N VAL A 14 34.01 8.62 21.24
CA VAL A 14 32.87 8.91 22.13
C VAL A 14 32.66 7.70 23.02
N ARG A 15 33.38 7.63 24.15
CA ARG A 15 33.01 6.79 25.30
C ARG A 15 32.11 7.61 26.21
N ALA A 16 30.82 7.65 25.89
CA ALA A 16 29.79 8.07 26.84
C ALA A 16 29.40 6.85 27.67
N ILE A 17 29.88 6.81 28.91
CA ILE A 17 29.49 5.83 29.93
C ILE A 17 28.07 6.21 30.36
N VAL A 18 27.07 5.52 29.79
CA VAL A 18 25.70 5.54 30.31
C VAL A 18 25.63 4.46 31.39
N GLN A 19 25.72 4.90 32.65
CA GLN A 19 25.54 4.05 33.81
C GLN A 19 24.03 3.79 33.96
N LEU A 20 23.55 2.65 33.48
CA LEU A 20 22.16 2.23 33.66
C LEU A 20 21.89 1.91 35.14
N PRO A 21 20.80 2.43 35.74
CA PRO A 21 20.41 2.06 37.09
C PRO A 21 20.09 0.57 37.18
N GLN A 22 20.54 -0.04 38.27
CA GLN A 22 20.34 -1.44 38.61
C GLN A 22 18.85 -1.78 38.62
N THR A 23 18.57 -2.98 38.13
CA THR A 23 17.26 -3.57 37.82
C THR A 23 16.22 -3.40 38.92
N VAL A 24 15.11 -2.73 38.60
CA VAL A 24 13.85 -2.87 39.33
C VAL A 24 13.33 -4.30 39.10
N SER A 25 13.28 -5.10 40.16
CA SER A 25 12.77 -6.47 40.10
C SER A 25 11.24 -6.43 40.09
N TYR A 26 10.64 -6.53 38.90
CA TYR A 26 9.19 -6.66 38.77
C TYR A 26 8.76 -8.04 39.28
N PRO A 27 7.65 -8.13 40.05
CA PRO A 27 7.08 -9.42 40.38
C PRO A 27 6.74 -10.15 39.08
N ARG A 28 7.32 -11.34 38.92
CA ARG A 28 7.10 -12.22 37.78
C ARG A 28 5.61 -12.59 37.76
N LEU A 29 4.82 -11.90 36.95
CA LEU A 29 3.46 -12.32 36.62
C LEU A 29 3.56 -13.78 36.19
N LYS A 30 2.86 -14.66 36.93
CA LYS A 30 2.67 -16.05 36.55
C LYS A 30 1.97 -16.01 35.18
N GLN A 31 2.75 -16.14 34.10
CA GLN A 31 2.18 -16.45 32.80
C GLN A 31 1.61 -17.84 32.93
N ASP A 32 0.28 -17.91 32.99
CA ASP A 32 -0.45 -19.17 32.83
C ASP A 32 -0.15 -19.69 31.40
N PRO A 33 0.54 -20.83 31.25
CA PRO A 33 0.96 -21.36 29.95
C PRO A 33 -0.22 -21.82 29.07
N SER A 34 -1.45 -21.77 29.58
CA SER A 34 -2.65 -22.17 28.84
C SER A 34 -3.27 -21.07 27.97
N HIS A 35 -2.89 -19.80 28.11
CA HIS A 35 -3.58 -18.69 27.41
C HIS A 35 -2.91 -18.21 26.11
N SER A 36 -1.72 -18.71 25.76
CA SER A 36 -0.94 -18.17 24.63
C SER A 36 -1.04 -18.97 23.33
N THR A 37 -1.48 -20.23 23.36
CA THR A 37 -1.45 -21.12 22.19
C THR A 37 -2.75 -21.09 21.38
N GLU A 38 -3.86 -20.64 21.96
CA GLU A 38 -5.16 -20.64 21.29
C GLU A 38 -5.37 -19.41 20.36
N LYS A 39 -4.78 -18.25 20.69
CA LYS A 39 -4.92 -17.01 19.89
C LYS A 39 -4.01 -16.94 18.65
N GLY A 40 -2.98 -17.77 18.56
CA GLY A 40 -2.08 -17.78 17.39
C GLY A 40 -2.68 -18.50 16.18
N THR A 41 -3.56 -19.47 16.44
CA THR A 41 -4.23 -20.29 15.41
C THR A 41 -5.37 -19.53 14.71
N THR A 42 -5.80 -18.37 15.22
CA THR A 42 -7.01 -17.68 14.73
C THR A 42 -6.78 -16.75 13.54
N MET A 43 -5.67 -15.98 13.48
CA MET A 43 -5.51 -14.98 12.41
C MET A 43 -5.26 -15.55 11.00
N LEU A 44 -4.50 -16.66 10.92
CA LEU A 44 -4.27 -17.34 9.64
C LEU A 44 -5.46 -18.18 9.22
N ALA A 45 -6.32 -18.61 10.15
CA ALA A 45 -7.53 -19.36 9.83
C ALA A 45 -8.51 -18.54 8.98
N HIS A 46 -8.56 -17.21 9.16
CA HIS A 46 -9.41 -16.33 8.36
C HIS A 46 -9.07 -16.32 6.86
N LEU A 47 -7.88 -16.78 6.44
CA LEU A 47 -7.58 -17.00 5.02
C LEU A 47 -8.47 -18.09 4.40
N ALA A 48 -8.87 -19.09 5.18
CA ALA A 48 -9.75 -20.16 4.73
C ALA A 48 -11.22 -19.72 4.59
N GLU A 49 -11.60 -18.60 5.22
CA GLU A 49 -12.93 -18.01 5.15
C GLU A 49 -13.11 -17.10 3.92
N ILE A 50 -12.04 -16.87 3.15
CA ILE A 50 -12.06 -16.00 1.98
C ILE A 50 -12.96 -16.59 0.89
N ARG A 51 -13.88 -15.76 0.43
CA ARG A 51 -14.83 -16.08 -0.63
C ARG A 51 -14.28 -15.56 -1.95
N TRP A 52 -13.99 -16.48 -2.88
CA TRP A 52 -13.29 -16.13 -4.11
C TRP A 52 -14.12 -15.32 -5.11
N LEU A 53 -15.44 -15.50 -5.15
CA LEU A 53 -16.31 -14.74 -6.05
C LEU A 53 -16.26 -13.22 -5.78
N PRO A 54 -16.49 -12.73 -4.54
CA PRO A 54 -16.31 -11.32 -4.23
C PRO A 54 -14.87 -10.84 -4.46
N VAL A 55 -13.85 -11.66 -4.21
CA VAL A 55 -12.46 -11.29 -4.47
C VAL A 55 -12.20 -11.04 -5.97
N ILE A 56 -12.69 -11.92 -6.83
CA ILE A 56 -12.59 -11.73 -8.28
C ILE A 56 -13.36 -10.47 -8.70
N ALA A 57 -14.59 -10.28 -8.19
CA ALA A 57 -15.40 -9.10 -8.49
C ALA A 57 -14.71 -7.79 -8.04
N GLY A 58 -14.16 -7.74 -6.83
CA GLY A 58 -13.39 -6.59 -6.32
C GLY A 58 -12.11 -6.35 -7.12
N THR A 59 -11.46 -7.40 -7.61
CA THR A 59 -10.30 -7.26 -8.51
C THR A 59 -10.70 -6.63 -9.84
N LEU A 60 -11.86 -7.03 -10.39
CA LEU A 60 -12.41 -6.45 -11.61
C LEU A 60 -12.81 -4.99 -11.43
N VAL A 61 -13.26 -4.57 -10.25
CA VAL A 61 -13.51 -3.16 -9.92
C VAL A 61 -12.25 -2.33 -10.16
N TYR A 62 -11.10 -2.76 -9.64
CA TYR A 62 -9.83 -2.09 -9.87
C TYR A 62 -9.48 -2.02 -11.37
N ALA A 63 -9.59 -3.13 -12.09
CA ALA A 63 -9.26 -3.18 -13.51
C ALA A 63 -10.14 -2.26 -14.36
N VAL A 64 -11.46 -2.31 -14.16
CA VAL A 64 -12.44 -1.51 -14.91
C VAL A 64 -12.28 -0.03 -14.58
N LEU A 65 -12.17 0.33 -13.29
CA LEU A 65 -11.97 1.72 -12.90
C LEU A 65 -10.61 2.25 -13.37
N GLY A 66 -9.56 1.43 -13.36
CA GLY A 66 -8.24 1.82 -13.85
C GLY A 66 -8.28 2.13 -15.34
N GLY A 67 -8.89 1.25 -16.13
CA GLY A 67 -9.11 1.48 -17.56
C GLY A 67 -9.93 2.75 -17.81
N LEU A 68 -11.07 2.89 -17.14
CA LEU A 68 -11.94 4.07 -17.30
C LEU A 68 -11.21 5.37 -16.88
N TYR A 69 -10.55 5.37 -15.73
CA TYR A 69 -9.91 6.56 -15.19
C TYR A 69 -8.71 6.99 -16.05
N PHE A 70 -7.75 6.09 -16.29
CA PHE A 70 -6.50 6.46 -16.96
C PHE A 70 -6.59 6.50 -18.48
N MET A 71 -7.49 5.72 -19.11
CA MET A 71 -7.62 5.71 -20.57
C MET A 71 -8.70 6.67 -21.08
N VAL A 72 -9.74 6.93 -20.29
CA VAL A 72 -10.89 7.74 -20.75
C VAL A 72 -10.97 9.09 -20.05
N LEU A 73 -10.93 9.13 -18.71
CA LEU A 73 -11.19 10.36 -17.95
C LEU A 73 -10.00 11.32 -17.91
N VAL A 74 -8.80 10.81 -17.62
CA VAL A 74 -7.61 11.64 -17.41
C VAL A 74 -6.38 11.25 -18.25
N PRO A 75 -6.51 10.79 -19.51
CA PRO A 75 -5.36 10.30 -20.29
C PRO A 75 -4.30 11.38 -20.52
N ARG A 76 -4.71 12.63 -20.79
CA ARG A 76 -3.78 13.74 -21.05
C ARG A 76 -3.04 14.18 -19.80
N GLN A 77 -3.75 14.22 -18.67
CA GLN A 77 -3.20 14.56 -17.37
C GLN A 77 -2.20 13.49 -16.93
N TYR A 78 -2.50 12.21 -17.17
CA TYR A 78 -1.58 11.12 -16.87
C TYR A 78 -0.28 11.21 -17.68
N LEU A 79 -0.38 11.50 -18.99
CA LEU A 79 0.79 11.76 -19.83
C LEU A 79 1.60 12.96 -19.33
N TYR A 80 0.91 14.05 -18.97
CA TYR A 80 1.54 15.23 -18.40
C TYR A 80 2.28 14.87 -17.11
N VAL A 81 1.63 14.32 -16.08
CA VAL A 81 2.34 14.07 -14.79
C VAL A 81 3.50 13.08 -14.91
N THR A 82 3.51 12.25 -15.97
CA THR A 82 4.60 11.31 -16.27
C THR A 82 5.69 11.86 -17.19
N GLY A 83 5.54 13.09 -17.72
CA GLY A 83 6.51 13.72 -18.63
C GLY A 83 6.50 13.16 -20.05
N ARG A 84 5.42 12.46 -20.43
CA ARG A 84 5.28 11.78 -21.73
C ARG A 84 4.48 12.60 -22.74
N GLU A 85 4.02 13.79 -22.38
CA GLU A 85 3.11 14.60 -23.20
C GLU A 85 3.71 15.04 -24.57
N HIS A 86 5.03 15.06 -24.67
CA HIS A 86 5.75 15.48 -25.89
C HIS A 86 6.34 14.32 -26.69
N LEU A 87 6.18 13.08 -26.24
CA LEU A 87 6.65 11.91 -26.98
C LEU A 87 5.75 11.65 -28.19
N PRO A 88 6.25 10.99 -29.25
CA PRO A 88 5.43 10.42 -30.32
C PRO A 88 4.31 9.54 -29.75
N LYS A 89 3.15 9.46 -30.42
CA LYS A 89 1.97 8.74 -29.89
C LYS A 89 2.25 7.26 -29.64
N GLU A 90 3.08 6.67 -30.47
CA GLU A 90 3.52 5.27 -30.40
C GLU A 90 4.35 5.02 -29.14
N GLU A 91 5.11 6.03 -28.70
CA GLU A 91 5.93 5.99 -27.49
C GLU A 91 5.17 6.45 -26.26
N GLN A 92 4.05 7.17 -26.39
CA GLN A 92 3.20 7.55 -25.25
C GLN A 92 2.57 6.32 -24.59
N GLN A 93 2.21 5.31 -25.38
CA GLN A 93 1.66 4.05 -24.89
C GLN A 93 2.79 3.13 -24.45
N VAL A 94 2.80 2.75 -23.16
CA VAL A 94 3.74 1.72 -22.70
C VAL A 94 3.18 0.37 -23.10
N ALA A 95 3.76 -0.23 -24.14
CA ALA A 95 3.36 -1.53 -24.64
C ALA A 95 3.95 -2.65 -23.77
N GLY A 96 3.19 -3.73 -23.57
CA GLY A 96 3.66 -4.95 -22.93
C GLY A 96 2.67 -5.53 -21.93
N ALA A 97 2.61 -6.86 -21.86
CA ALA A 97 1.69 -7.58 -20.97
C ALA A 97 1.83 -7.17 -19.49
N ILE A 98 3.02 -6.76 -19.07
CA ILE A 98 3.30 -6.33 -17.70
C ILE A 98 2.48 -5.08 -17.28
N PHE A 99 2.15 -4.19 -18.21
CA PHE A 99 1.36 -2.98 -17.91
C PHE A 99 -0.14 -3.25 -17.77
N ILE A 100 -0.58 -4.48 -18.06
CA ILE A 100 -1.95 -4.94 -17.89
C ILE A 100 -2.01 -5.97 -16.76
N LEU A 101 -1.22 -7.03 -16.87
CA LEU A 101 -1.19 -8.13 -15.90
C LEU A 101 -0.58 -7.71 -14.56
N GLY A 102 0.43 -6.83 -14.57
CA GLY A 102 1.05 -6.34 -13.34
C GLY A 102 0.04 -5.66 -12.43
N PRO A 103 -0.64 -4.58 -12.87
CA PRO A 103 -1.68 -3.94 -12.09
C PRO A 103 -2.82 -4.89 -11.68
N LEU A 104 -3.23 -5.82 -12.55
CA LEU A 104 -4.29 -6.79 -12.24
C LEU A 104 -3.89 -7.73 -11.09
N LEU A 105 -2.68 -8.31 -11.15
CA LEU A 105 -2.17 -9.19 -10.10
C LEU A 105 -1.93 -8.45 -8.78
N CYS A 106 -1.39 -7.23 -8.84
CA CYS A 106 -1.28 -6.39 -7.65
C CYS A 106 -2.65 -6.09 -7.04
N SER A 107 -3.65 -5.79 -7.87
CA SER A 107 -5.02 -5.56 -7.40
C SER A 107 -5.64 -6.80 -6.78
N LEU A 108 -5.39 -7.99 -7.35
CA LEU A 108 -5.83 -9.26 -6.76
C LEU A 108 -5.26 -9.46 -5.36
N VAL A 109 -3.95 -9.21 -5.19
CA VAL A 109 -3.30 -9.31 -3.87
C VAL A 109 -3.89 -8.31 -2.87
N MET A 110 -4.14 -7.06 -3.29
CA MET A 110 -4.78 -6.06 -2.43
C MET A 110 -6.18 -6.51 -1.98
N VAL A 111 -7.01 -6.99 -2.90
CA VAL A 111 -8.39 -7.42 -2.60
C VAL A 111 -8.42 -8.68 -1.74
N ILE A 112 -7.46 -9.61 -1.90
CA ILE A 112 -7.30 -10.75 -0.99
C ILE A 112 -6.97 -10.26 0.43
N ALA A 113 -6.09 -9.27 0.56
CA ALA A 113 -5.75 -8.69 1.86
C ALA A 113 -6.97 -7.98 2.50
N ASP A 114 -7.76 -7.24 1.72
CA ASP A 114 -9.00 -6.63 2.22
C ASP A 114 -10.02 -7.70 2.65
N ALA A 115 -10.19 -8.79 1.89
CA ALA A 115 -11.07 -9.89 2.25
C ALA A 115 -10.63 -10.56 3.56
N TRP A 116 -9.31 -10.75 3.73
CA TRP A 116 -8.75 -11.24 4.98
C TRP A 116 -9.01 -10.28 6.15
N LEU A 117 -8.85 -8.96 5.96
CA LEU A 117 -9.16 -7.96 6.98
C LEU A 117 -10.65 -7.92 7.32
N ILE A 118 -11.55 -8.07 6.34
CA ILE A 118 -13.00 -8.16 6.55
C ILE A 118 -13.32 -9.35 7.46
N ALA A 119 -12.77 -10.52 7.18
CA ALA A 119 -12.96 -11.72 8.00
C ALA A 119 -12.36 -11.54 9.41
N ALA A 120 -11.11 -11.07 9.50
CA ALA A 120 -10.40 -10.93 10.77
C ALA A 120 -11.00 -9.85 11.70
N LEU A 121 -11.59 -8.80 11.14
CA LEU A 121 -12.24 -7.72 11.89
C LEU A 121 -13.74 -7.95 12.11
N GLY A 122 -14.31 -9.03 11.54
CA GLY A 122 -15.74 -9.32 11.64
C GLY A 122 -16.62 -8.27 10.97
N VAL A 123 -16.18 -7.71 9.84
CA VAL A 123 -16.93 -6.72 9.07
C VAL A 123 -18.13 -7.40 8.41
N THR A 124 -19.35 -6.98 8.76
CA THR A 124 -20.59 -7.62 8.30
C THR A 124 -21.56 -6.68 7.59
N THR A 125 -21.35 -5.36 7.71
CA THR A 125 -22.24 -4.36 7.13
C THR A 125 -21.54 -3.52 6.06
N LEU A 126 -22.32 -2.96 5.12
CA LEU A 126 -21.76 -2.06 4.10
C LEU A 126 -21.10 -0.82 4.70
N GLY A 127 -21.61 -0.32 5.83
CA GLY A 127 -21.02 0.82 6.53
C GLY A 127 -19.63 0.51 7.10
N GLU A 128 -19.45 -0.65 7.70
CA GLU A 128 -18.15 -1.14 8.16
C GLU A 128 -17.20 -1.41 6.98
N GLY A 129 -17.71 -2.01 5.89
CA GLY A 129 -16.95 -2.21 4.66
C GLY A 129 -16.48 -0.90 4.04
N ALA A 130 -17.33 0.13 4.01
CA ALA A 130 -16.94 1.47 3.59
C ALA A 130 -15.88 2.09 4.51
N GLY A 131 -16.05 1.92 5.83
CA GLY A 131 -15.08 2.36 6.83
C GLY A 131 -13.70 1.73 6.63
N LEU A 132 -13.65 0.41 6.42
CA LEU A 132 -12.42 -0.32 6.11
C LEU A 132 -11.82 0.17 4.78
N GLY A 133 -12.63 0.26 3.73
CA GLY A 133 -12.18 0.68 2.40
C GLY A 133 -11.56 2.08 2.42
N LEU A 134 -12.16 3.02 3.17
CA LEU A 134 -11.61 4.36 3.38
C LEU A 134 -10.35 4.34 4.26
N ALA A 135 -10.32 3.54 5.33
CA ALA A 135 -9.15 3.43 6.19
C ALA A 135 -7.93 2.89 5.43
N VAL A 136 -8.11 1.83 4.63
CA VAL A 136 -7.05 1.26 3.77
C VAL A 136 -6.69 2.23 2.65
N GLY A 137 -7.69 2.78 1.96
CA GLY A 137 -7.49 3.72 0.85
C GLY A 137 -6.74 4.99 1.26
N LEU A 138 -7.19 5.66 2.32
CA LEU A 138 -6.58 6.92 2.80
C LEU A 138 -5.31 6.68 3.62
N GLY A 139 -5.27 5.62 4.42
CA GLY A 139 -4.16 5.33 5.33
C GLY A 139 -2.95 4.67 4.66
N PHE A 140 -3.17 3.89 3.60
CA PHE A 140 -2.10 3.11 2.95
C PHE A 140 -1.95 3.47 1.48
N LEU A 141 -3.04 3.41 0.69
CA LEU A 141 -2.92 3.55 -0.76
C LEU A 141 -2.64 4.98 -1.21
N LEU A 142 -3.28 5.98 -0.59
CA LEU A 142 -3.00 7.39 -0.88
C LEU A 142 -1.51 7.71 -0.58
N PRO A 143 -0.96 7.46 0.62
CA PRO A 143 0.46 7.68 0.89
C PRO A 143 1.41 6.87 0.00
N MET A 144 1.02 5.65 -0.39
CA MET A 144 1.79 4.84 -1.33
C MET A 144 1.99 5.57 -2.66
N THR A 145 0.96 6.23 -3.21
CA THR A 145 1.11 6.97 -4.47
C THR A 145 2.16 8.08 -4.40
N PHE A 146 2.25 8.80 -3.28
CA PHE A 146 3.27 9.83 -3.07
C PHE A 146 4.65 9.22 -2.86
N THR A 147 4.74 8.09 -2.14
CA THR A 147 5.98 7.33 -1.96
C THR A 147 6.54 6.83 -3.30
N ILE A 148 5.68 6.40 -4.22
CA ILE A 148 6.09 6.07 -5.59
C ILE A 148 6.57 7.32 -6.33
N ALA A 149 5.83 8.42 -6.18
CA ALA A 149 6.08 9.65 -6.93
C ALA A 149 7.40 10.34 -6.61
N ILE A 150 7.92 10.22 -5.38
CA ILE A 150 9.22 10.82 -5.01
C ILE A 150 10.43 10.19 -5.72
N ASN A 151 10.22 9.12 -6.49
CA ASN A 151 11.24 8.57 -7.37
C ASN A 151 11.71 9.66 -8.36
N PRO A 152 13.04 9.84 -8.55
CA PRO A 152 13.60 10.89 -9.40
C PRO A 152 13.21 10.78 -10.89
N LEU A 153 12.65 9.64 -11.32
CA LEU A 153 12.13 9.45 -12.67
C LEU A 153 10.78 10.15 -12.90
N PHE A 154 10.05 10.56 -11.85
CA PHE A 154 8.80 11.30 -12.00
C PHE A 154 9.07 12.82 -12.01
N PRO A 155 8.79 13.53 -13.12
CA PRO A 155 9.09 14.95 -13.22
C PRO A 155 8.19 15.84 -12.36
N ARG A 156 7.02 15.33 -11.95
CA ARG A 156 5.95 16.08 -11.26
C ARG A 156 5.39 15.26 -10.09
N PRO A 157 6.19 15.00 -9.03
CA PRO A 157 5.87 14.02 -7.99
C PRO A 157 4.54 14.30 -7.27
N ILE A 158 4.31 15.54 -6.83
CA ILE A 158 3.09 15.90 -6.10
C ILE A 158 1.85 15.77 -6.99
N LEU A 159 1.93 16.21 -8.25
CA LEU A 159 0.81 16.10 -9.19
C LEU A 159 0.55 14.63 -9.56
N TYR A 160 1.59 13.80 -9.69
CA TYR A 160 1.42 12.36 -9.91
C TYR A 160 0.66 11.72 -8.74
N GLY A 161 1.07 11.99 -7.49
CA GLY A 161 0.37 11.49 -6.31
C GLY A 161 -1.10 11.94 -6.27
N LEU A 162 -1.36 13.23 -6.45
CA LEU A 162 -2.72 13.80 -6.47
C LEU A 162 -3.60 13.23 -7.60
N LEU A 163 -3.02 12.92 -8.75
CA LEU A 163 -3.76 12.35 -9.88
C LEU A 163 -4.13 10.88 -9.63
N ASN A 164 -3.22 10.10 -9.04
CA ASN A 164 -3.39 8.66 -8.86
C ASN A 164 -4.15 8.29 -7.58
N ALA A 165 -3.98 9.03 -6.49
CA ALA A 165 -4.59 8.72 -5.20
C ALA A 165 -6.13 8.55 -5.27
N PRO A 166 -6.90 9.42 -5.97
CA PRO A 166 -8.34 9.26 -6.06
C PRO A 166 -8.78 7.92 -6.64
N TYR A 167 -8.08 7.43 -7.68
CA TYR A 167 -8.36 6.12 -8.26
C TYR A 167 -8.21 5.01 -7.22
N PHE A 168 -7.08 4.94 -6.52
CA PHE A 168 -6.85 3.88 -5.54
C PHE A 168 -7.83 3.95 -4.36
N VAL A 169 -8.12 5.14 -3.85
CA VAL A 169 -9.07 5.31 -2.73
C VAL A 169 -10.48 4.86 -3.15
N VAL A 170 -10.95 5.30 -4.31
CA VAL A 170 -12.30 4.97 -4.80
C VAL A 170 -12.41 3.50 -5.19
N ALA A 171 -11.40 2.95 -5.87
CA ALA A 171 -11.38 1.54 -6.23
C ALA A 171 -11.38 0.64 -5.00
N ASN A 172 -10.58 0.98 -3.97
CA ASN A 172 -10.55 0.23 -2.72
C ASN A 172 -11.88 0.29 -1.96
N LEU A 173 -12.47 1.48 -1.87
CA LEU A 173 -13.79 1.67 -1.26
C LEU A 173 -14.83 0.78 -1.92
N ILE A 174 -14.91 0.78 -3.26
CA ILE A 174 -15.88 -0.03 -3.99
C ILE A 174 -15.53 -1.52 -3.86
N ALA A 175 -14.25 -1.91 -3.88
CA ALA A 175 -13.84 -3.29 -3.69
C ALA A 175 -14.28 -3.83 -2.30
N CYS A 176 -14.05 -3.09 -1.21
CA CYS A 176 -14.53 -3.48 0.12
C CYS A 176 -16.07 -3.56 0.19
N LEU A 177 -16.79 -2.64 -0.47
CA LEU A 177 -18.24 -2.73 -0.56
C LEU A 177 -18.69 -4.00 -1.30
N VAL A 178 -18.02 -4.36 -2.40
CA VAL A 178 -18.29 -5.59 -3.16
C VAL A 178 -18.00 -6.84 -2.33
N LEU A 179 -16.89 -6.84 -1.59
CA LEU A 179 -16.50 -7.94 -0.70
C LEU A 179 -17.55 -8.22 0.39
N VAL A 180 -18.25 -7.19 0.86
CA VAL A 180 -19.33 -7.32 1.87
C VAL A 180 -20.70 -7.56 1.24
N ALA A 181 -20.99 -6.94 0.10
CA ALA A 181 -22.30 -7.00 -0.54
C ALA A 181 -22.59 -8.35 -1.19
N ILE A 182 -21.56 -8.98 -1.77
CA ILE A 182 -21.71 -10.28 -2.41
C ILE A 182 -21.62 -11.35 -1.33
N PRO A 183 -22.61 -12.25 -1.26
CA PRO A 183 -22.43 -13.50 -0.57
C PRO A 183 -21.51 -14.37 -1.43
#